data_AF-A0A967H3Q9-F1
#
_entry.id   AF-A0A967H3Q9-F1
#
_cell.length_a   1.000
_cell.length_b   1.000
_cell.length_c   1.000
_cell.angle_alpha   90.00
_cell.angle_beta   90.00
_cell.angle_gamma   90.00
#
_symmetry.space_group_name_H-M   'P 1'
#
loop_
_entity.id
_entity.type
_entity.pdbx_description
1 polymer ?
#
loop_
_entity_poly.entity_id
_entity_poly.type
_entity_poly.pdbx_seq_one_letter_code
_entity_poly.pdbx_strand_id
1 'polypeptide(L)'
;METAEREARRALARLKRSLEKSARELDTLRGALETAEGEDFPQHDYAELRARLDDAMRWADSEGARLQAKILHAGGLEPGRIRRG
;
A
#
# COMPACT_ATOMS: atom_id res chain seq x y z
N MET A 1 7.27 -18.95 15.49
CA MET A 1 6.15 -17.98 15.49
C MET A 1 6.59 -16.63 14.94
N GLU A 2 7.73 -16.09 15.38
CA GLU A 2 8.36 -14.86 14.86
C GLU A 2 8.54 -14.83 13.31
N THR A 3 8.73 -16.00 12.70
CA THR A 3 8.86 -16.17 11.26
C THR A 3 7.61 -15.81 10.48
N ALA A 4 6.42 -16.27 10.91
CA ALA A 4 5.17 -16.01 10.20
C ALA A 4 4.78 -14.52 10.24
N GLU A 5 4.98 -13.87 11.39
CA GLU A 5 4.75 -12.44 11.54
C GLU A 5 5.72 -11.61 10.69
N ARG A 6 7.00 -11.99 10.67
CA ARG A 6 8.02 -11.37 9.82
C ARG A 6 7.72 -11.56 8.33
N GLU A 7 7.27 -12.74 7.93
CA GLU A 7 6.83 -13.03 6.57
C GLU A 7 5.63 -12.18 6.17
N ALA A 8 4.62 -12.07 7.03
CA ALA A 8 3.46 -11.21 6.80
C ALA A 8 3.85 -9.73 6.62
N ARG A 9 4.71 -9.19 7.49
CA ARG A 9 5.24 -7.82 7.36
C ARG A 9 5.97 -7.63 6.03
N ARG A 10 6.79 -8.61 5.64
CA ARG A 10 7.57 -8.56 4.41
C ARG A 10 6.68 -8.65 3.17
N ALA A 11 5.65 -9.49 3.20
CA ALA A 11 4.65 -9.61 2.14
C ALA A 11 3.88 -8.29 1.98
N LEU A 12 3.39 -7.72 3.08
CA LEU A 12 2.69 -6.44 3.06
C LEU A 12 3.56 -5.30 2.52
N ALA A 13 4.82 -5.22 2.97
CA ALA A 13 5.76 -4.20 2.46
C ALA A 13 6.05 -4.36 0.96
N ARG A 14 6.08 -5.59 0.45
CA ARG A 14 6.21 -5.84 -1.00
C ARG A 14 4.96 -5.40 -1.74
N LEU A 15 3.77 -5.71 -1.22
CA LEU A 15 2.50 -5.28 -1.81
C LEU A 15 2.43 -3.76 -1.91
N LYS A 16 2.73 -3.03 -0.82
CA LYS A 16 2.76 -1.55 -0.83
C LYS A 16 3.65 -1.00 -1.94
N ARG A 17 4.90 -1.47 -2.05
CA ARG A 17 5.81 -1.04 -3.11
C ARG A 17 5.29 -1.37 -4.51
N SER A 18 4.59 -2.49 -4.66
CA SER A 18 3.96 -2.87 -5.94
C SER A 18 2.84 -1.90 -6.29
N LEU A 19 1.96 -1.55 -5.34
CA LEU A 19 0.88 -0.60 -5.54
C LEU A 19 1.40 0.81 -5.89
N GLU A 20 2.40 1.29 -5.15
CA GLU A 20 3.07 2.58 -5.43
C GLU A 20 3.74 2.60 -6.81
N LYS A 21 4.29 1.47 -7.25
CA LYS A 21 4.85 1.33 -8.59
C LYS A 21 3.73 1.36 -9.64
N SER A 22 2.67 0.56 -9.45
CA SER A 22 1.53 0.52 -10.37
C SER A 22 0.86 1.88 -10.52
N ALA A 23 0.71 2.67 -9.45
CA ALA A 23 0.16 4.02 -9.52
C ALA A 23 1.02 4.95 -10.39
N ARG A 24 2.35 4.91 -10.23
CA ARG A 24 3.28 5.71 -11.04
C ARG A 24 3.29 5.28 -12.52
N GLU A 25 3.23 3.98 -12.77
CA GLU A 25 3.15 3.44 -14.14
C GLU A 25 1.82 3.82 -14.79
N LEU A 26 0.70 3.79 -14.05
CA LEU A 26 -0.60 4.25 -14.53
C LEU A 26 -0.59 5.73 -14.87
N ASP A 27 0.00 6.59 -14.03
CA ASP A 27 0.12 8.03 -14.30
C ASP A 27 0.95 8.30 -15.55
N THR A 28 2.02 7.52 -15.74
CA THR A 28 2.87 7.60 -16.95
C THR A 28 2.07 7.21 -18.19
N LEU A 29 1.33 6.10 -18.13
CA LEU A 29 0.50 5.62 -19.22
C LEU A 29 -0.61 6.63 -19.56
N ARG A 30 -1.28 7.17 -18.52
CA ARG A 30 -2.31 8.20 -18.68
C ARG A 30 -1.77 9.38 -19.46
N GLY A 31 -0.65 9.97 -19.05
CA GLY A 31 -0.09 11.14 -19.74
C GLY A 31 0.32 10.86 -21.20
N ALA A 32 0.83 9.66 -21.47
CA ALA A 32 1.18 9.26 -22.84
C ALA A 32 -0.07 9.13 -23.74
N LEU A 33 -1.13 8.50 -23.22
CA LEU A 33 -2.38 8.31 -23.98
C LEU A 33 -3.20 9.59 -24.09
N GLU A 34 -3.26 10.43 -23.05
CA GLU A 34 -3.85 11.77 -23.13
C GLU A 34 -3.25 12.59 -24.27
N THR A 35 -1.93 12.50 -24.45
CA THR A 35 -1.23 13.18 -25.54
C THR A 35 -1.56 12.58 -26.91
N ALA A 36 -1.74 11.26 -26.99
CA ALA A 36 -1.98 10.56 -28.24
C ALA A 36 -3.45 10.62 -28.72
N GLU A 37 -4.40 10.58 -27.79
CA GLU A 37 -5.84 10.45 -28.06
C GLU A 37 -6.61 11.77 -27.88
N GLY A 38 -6.06 12.73 -27.12
CA GLY A 38 -6.67 14.06 -26.95
C GLY A 38 -8.07 13.98 -26.33
N GLU A 39 -9.09 14.46 -27.06
CA GLU A 39 -10.48 14.51 -26.59
C GLU A 39 -11.14 13.13 -26.46
N ASP A 40 -10.67 12.13 -27.21
CA ASP A 40 -11.19 10.77 -27.16
C ASP A 40 -10.66 9.96 -25.97
N PHE A 41 -9.68 10.50 -25.25
CA PHE A 41 -9.05 9.80 -24.13
C PHE A 41 -10.05 9.55 -22.98
N PRO A 42 -10.19 8.31 -22.47
CA PRO A 42 -11.16 7.97 -21.43
C PRO A 42 -10.70 8.41 -20.04
N GLN A 43 -10.72 9.74 -19.80
CA GLN A 43 -10.28 10.39 -18.56
C GLN A 43 -10.88 9.76 -17.30
N HIS A 44 -12.17 9.46 -17.32
CA HIS A 44 -12.90 8.94 -16.18
C HIS A 44 -12.40 7.56 -15.75
N ASP A 45 -12.14 6.66 -16.71
CA ASP A 45 -11.74 5.27 -16.42
C ASP A 45 -10.36 5.21 -15.77
N TYR A 46 -9.43 6.04 -16.26
CA TYR A 46 -8.09 6.17 -15.69
C TYR A 46 -8.12 6.82 -14.30
N ALA A 47 -8.95 7.84 -14.11
CA ALA A 47 -9.14 8.47 -12.79
C ALA A 47 -9.73 7.48 -11.78
N GLU A 48 -10.72 6.67 -12.18
CA GLU A 48 -11.31 5.65 -11.31
C GLU A 48 -10.30 4.56 -10.96
N LEU A 49 -9.53 4.08 -11.94
CA LEU A 49 -8.48 3.09 -11.68
C LEU A 49 -7.42 3.63 -10.72
N ARG A 50 -7.03 4.91 -10.87
CA ARG A 50 -6.10 5.58 -9.96
C ARG A 50 -6.67 5.66 -8.54
N ALA A 51 -7.93 6.04 -8.40
CA ALA A 51 -8.61 6.08 -7.10
C ALA A 51 -8.62 4.71 -6.41
N ARG A 52 -8.90 3.63 -7.16
CA ARG A 52 -8.84 2.24 -6.63
C ARG A 52 -7.44 1.85 -6.16
N LEU A 53 -6.38 2.29 -6.84
CA LEU A 53 -5.01 2.09 -6.37
C LEU A 53 -4.73 2.87 -5.08
N ASP A 54 -5.21 4.10 -4.98
CA ASP A 54 -5.09 4.90 -3.77
C ASP A 54 -5.85 4.26 -2.59
N ASP A 55 -7.03 3.68 -2.84
CA ASP A 55 -7.80 2.91 -1.86
C ASP A 55 -7.03 1.67 -1.40
N ALA A 56 -6.44 0.93 -2.34
CA ALA A 56 -5.63 -0.25 -2.03
C ALA A 56 -4.39 0.10 -1.19
N MET A 57 -3.75 1.25 -1.44
CA MET A 57 -2.64 1.73 -0.63
C MET A 57 -3.09 2.08 0.80
N ARG A 58 -4.20 2.80 0.97
CA ARG A 58 -4.76 3.12 2.30
C ARG A 58 -5.18 1.86 3.07
N TRP A 59 -5.73 0.88 2.37
CA TRP A 59 -6.01 -0.43 2.95
C TRP A 59 -4.73 -1.11 3.43
N ALA A 60 -3.66 -1.11 2.61
CA ALA A 60 -2.38 -1.72 2.99
C ALA A 60 -1.72 -1.03 4.20
N ASP A 61 -1.88 0.29 4.34
CA ASP A 61 -1.45 1.04 5.53
C ASP A 61 -2.21 0.61 6.77
N SER A 62 -3.54 0.55 6.67
CA SER A 62 -4.43 0.13 7.77
C SER A 62 -4.13 -1.30 8.20
N GLU A 63 -3.89 -2.19 7.24
CA GLU A 63 -3.52 -3.57 7.50
C GLU A 63 -2.14 -3.68 8.16
N GLY A 64 -1.20 -2.80 7.82
CA GLY A 64 0.10 -2.70 8.47
C GLY A 64 0.00 -2.28 9.93
N ALA A 65 -0.84 -1.29 10.22
CA ALA A 65 -1.14 -0.88 11.59
C ALA A 65 -1.78 -2.03 12.39
N ARG A 66 -2.74 -2.75 11.79
CA ARG A 66 -3.39 -3.92 12.40
C ARG A 66 -2.40 -5.04 12.73
N LEU A 67 -1.51 -5.36 11.78
CA LEU A 67 -0.45 -6.36 11.98
C LEU A 67 0.52 -5.94 13.10
N GLN A 68 0.93 -4.67 13.13
CA GLN A 68 1.79 -4.13 14.18
C GLN A 68 1.12 -4.23 15.56
N ALA A 69 -0.14 -3.85 15.68
CA ALA A 69 -0.91 -3.92 16.92
C ALA A 69 -0.99 -5.37 17.44
N LYS A 70 -1.30 -6.33 16.56
CA LYS A 70 -1.36 -7.75 16.94
C LYS A 70 -0.02 -8.25 17.50
N ILE A 71 1.10 -7.84 16.91
CA ILE A 71 2.42 -8.30 17.34
C ILE A 71 2.82 -7.68 18.68
N LEU A 72 2.49 -6.40 18.92
CA LEU A 72 2.71 -5.76 20.21
C LEU A 72 1.88 -6.44 21.33
N HIS A 73 0.61 -6.74 21.08
CA HIS A 73 -0.25 -7.43 22.03
C HIS A 73 0.17 -8.89 22.26
N ALA A 74 0.54 -9.64 21.21
CA ALA A 74 0.99 -11.02 21.33
C ALA A 74 2.38 -11.16 21.99
N GLY A 75 3.23 -10.13 21.87
CA GLY A 75 4.56 -10.07 22.48
C GLY A 75 4.59 -9.60 23.94
N GLY A 76 3.43 -9.35 24.58
CA GLY A 76 3.35 -8.91 25.98
C GLY A 76 3.91 -7.50 26.24
N LEU A 77 4.16 -6.71 25.19
CA LEU A 77 4.62 -5.34 25.32
C LEU A 77 3.42 -4.40 25.28
N GLU A 78 2.93 -4.05 26.47
CA GLU A 78 2.16 -2.83 26.68
C GLU A 78 2.91 -1.64 26.03
N PRO A 79 2.24 -0.78 25.25
CA PRO A 79 2.86 0.39 24.62
C PRO A 79 3.25 1.40 25.70
N GLY A 80 4.42 1.19 26.30
CA GLY A 80 4.93 1.97 27.43
C GLY A 80 6.18 1.40 28.12
N ARG A 81 6.53 0.12 27.91
CA ARG A 81 7.78 -0.46 28.45
C ARG A 81 8.83 -0.70 27.38
N ILE A 82 9.38 0.37 26.82
CA ILE A 82 10.73 0.30 26.22
C ILE A 82 11.73 0.46 27.36
N ARG A 83 12.25 -0.65 27.88
CA ARG A 83 13.46 -0.62 28.72
C ARG A 83 14.64 -0.42 27.77
N ARG A 84 15.16 0.81 27.71
CA ARG A 84 16.52 1.06 27.21
C ARG A 84 17.48 0.36 28.18
N GLY A 85 18.03 -0.76 27.74
CA GLY A 85 19.26 -1.34 28.25
C GLY A 85 20.35 -1.14 27.22
#